data_AF-A0A936T4V5-F1
#
_entry.id   AF-A0A936T4V5-F1
#
_cell.length_a   1.000
_cell.length_b   1.000
_cell.length_c   1.000
_cell.angle_alpha   90.00
_cell.angle_beta   90.00
_cell.angle_gamma   90.00
#
_symmetry.space_group_name_H-M   'P 1'
#
loop_
_entity.id
_entity.type
_entity.pdbx_description
1 polymer ?
#
loop_
_entity_poly.entity_id
_entity_poly.type
_entity_poly.pdbx_seq_one_letter_code
_entity_poly.pdbx_strand_id
1 'polypeptide(L)'
;MPELQFVLFVSALCTADLTTINVSKELRQTIFDRCWRLLHTEPPPTNPQERVLDLRGGTELTLEACASTIRSLLQDANISTLVWDHPVSAPRMNSTPEALPLIDRLERLYPDTPGNVDPSTGLRPGEKPDPE
;
A
#
# COMPACT_ATOMS: atom_id res chain seq x y z
N MET A 1 10.51 -14.43 -3.13
CA MET A 1 9.95 -14.65 -1.78
C MET A 1 8.52 -14.09 -1.73
N PRO A 2 7.50 -14.88 -2.07
CA PRO A 2 6.10 -14.43 -2.08
C PRO A 2 5.57 -14.10 -0.68
N GLU A 3 6.00 -14.84 0.35
CA GLU A 3 5.58 -14.61 1.74
C GLU A 3 6.02 -13.25 2.27
N LEU A 4 7.24 -12.83 1.96
CA LEU A 4 7.76 -11.51 2.38
C LEU A 4 6.90 -10.38 1.80
N GLN A 5 6.64 -10.45 0.50
CA GLN A 5 5.78 -9.47 -0.18
C GLN A 5 4.37 -9.49 0.39
N PHE A 6 3.80 -10.68 0.62
CA PHE A 6 2.47 -10.83 1.22
C PHE A 6 2.39 -10.20 2.60
N VAL A 7 3.30 -10.55 3.52
CA VAL A 7 3.31 -10.02 4.89
C VAL A 7 3.47 -8.51 4.87
N LEU A 8 4.45 -7.97 4.12
CA LEU A 8 4.67 -6.52 4.04
C LEU A 8 3.45 -5.80 3.48
N PHE A 9 2.84 -6.35 2.42
CA PHE A 9 1.68 -5.75 1.78
C PHE A 9 0.47 -5.69 2.73
N VAL A 10 0.11 -6.81 3.36
CA VAL A 10 -1.04 -6.85 4.28
C VAL A 10 -0.76 -5.98 5.53
N SER A 11 0.46 -6.00 6.04
CA SER A 11 0.85 -5.18 7.19
C SER A 11 0.73 -3.69 6.89
N ALA A 12 1.14 -3.26 5.69
CA ALA A 12 0.98 -1.87 5.25
C ALA A 12 -0.50 -1.47 5.10
N LEU A 13 -1.35 -2.35 4.57
CA LEU A 13 -2.80 -2.10 4.53
C LEU A 13 -3.42 -2.01 5.93
N CYS A 14 -2.88 -2.75 6.90
CA CYS A 14 -3.34 -2.71 8.28
C CYS A 14 -3.06 -1.36 8.96
N THR A 15 -1.99 -0.67 8.55
CA THR A 15 -1.56 0.60 9.15
C THR A 15 -1.91 1.82 8.32
N ALA A 16 -2.27 1.63 7.04
CA ALA A 16 -2.82 2.65 6.19
C ALA A 16 -4.20 3.14 6.68
N ASP A 17 -4.43 4.45 6.56
CA ASP A 17 -5.72 5.07 6.89
C ASP A 17 -6.72 4.90 5.75
N LEU A 18 -7.06 3.64 5.45
CA LEU A 18 -8.02 3.28 4.40
C LEU A 18 -9.45 3.34 4.95
N THR A 19 -10.27 4.18 4.33
CA THR A 19 -11.72 4.28 4.60
C THR A 19 -12.51 3.16 3.97
N THR A 20 -11.99 2.57 2.89
CA THR A 20 -12.70 1.67 1.98
C THR A 20 -11.83 0.43 1.75
N ILE A 21 -11.84 -0.47 2.73
CA ILE A 21 -11.21 -1.79 2.67
C ILE A 21 -12.16 -2.82 3.30
N ASN A 22 -12.22 -4.03 2.73
CA ASN A 22 -13.07 -5.12 3.24
C ASN A 22 -12.54 -5.80 4.53
N VAL A 23 -11.57 -5.18 5.21
CA VAL A 23 -11.01 -5.64 6.48
C VAL A 23 -11.33 -4.59 7.56
N SER A 24 -12.04 -5.01 8.61
CA SER A 24 -12.41 -4.09 9.70
C SER A 24 -11.17 -3.49 10.38
N LYS A 25 -11.32 -2.28 10.95
CA LYS A 25 -10.22 -1.61 11.67
C LYS A 25 -9.69 -2.46 12.83
N GLU A 26 -10.59 -3.11 13.57
CA GLU A 26 -10.26 -4.00 14.69
C GLU A 26 -9.45 -5.22 14.23
N LEU A 27 -9.82 -5.82 13.09
CA LEU A 27 -9.09 -6.95 12.52
C LEU A 27 -7.71 -6.51 12.03
N ARG A 28 -7.60 -5.34 11.37
CA ARG A 28 -6.31 -4.75 10.95
C ARG A 28 -5.38 -4.51 12.14
N GLN A 29 -5.90 -3.97 13.24
CA GLN A 29 -5.15 -3.79 14.48
C GLN A 29 -4.69 -5.14 15.06
N THR A 30 -5.60 -6.12 15.12
CA THR A 30 -5.29 -7.47 15.62
C THR A 30 -4.21 -8.15 14.80
N ILE A 31 -4.28 -8.08 13.47
CA ILE A 31 -3.27 -8.63 12.56
C ILE A 31 -1.91 -8.02 12.88
N PHE A 32 -1.82 -6.68 12.90
CA PHE A 32 -0.56 -5.99 13.18
C PHE A 32 -0.02 -6.35 14.56
N ASP A 33 -0.85 -6.32 15.61
CA ASP A 33 -0.41 -6.56 16.99
C ASP A 33 0.10 -7.99 17.18
N ARG A 34 -0.53 -8.99 16.53
CA ARG A 34 -0.04 -10.37 16.58
C ARG A 34 1.28 -10.53 15.83
N CYS A 35 1.41 -9.95 14.63
CA CYS A 35 2.68 -9.97 13.89
C CYS A 35 3.79 -9.23 14.63
N TRP A 36 3.48 -8.09 15.25
CA TRP A 36 4.43 -7.32 16.05
C TRP A 36 5.02 -8.17 17.19
N ARG A 37 4.17 -8.87 17.95
CA ARG A 37 4.58 -9.74 19.06
C ARG A 37 5.43 -10.95 18.64
N LEU A 38 5.42 -11.33 17.37
CA LEU A 38 6.30 -12.38 16.86
C LEU A 38 7.72 -11.88 16.61
N LEU A 39 7.89 -10.58 16.41
CA LEU A 39 9.17 -9.93 16.09
C LEU A 39 9.78 -9.19 17.28
N HIS A 40 8.92 -8.68 18.16
CA HIS A 40 9.30 -7.79 19.26
C HIS A 40 8.76 -8.31 20.59
N THR A 41 9.51 -8.06 21.65
CA THR A 41 9.10 -8.33 23.04
C THR A 41 8.30 -7.18 23.64
N GLU A 42 8.39 -6.00 23.05
CA GLU A 42 7.71 -4.77 23.47
C GLU A 42 6.28 -4.67 22.93
N PRO A 43 5.39 -3.90 23.58
CA PRO A 43 4.05 -3.66 23.04
C PRO A 43 4.12 -2.88 21.71
N PRO A 44 3.13 -3.07 20.81
CA PRO A 44 3.03 -2.31 19.57
C PRO A 44 2.96 -0.78 19.83
N PRO A 45 3.52 0.05 18.94
CA PRO A 45 3.43 1.50 19.07
C PRO A 45 1.98 1.98 19.06
N THR A 46 1.69 2.95 19.93
CA THR A 46 0.38 3.63 20.01
C THR A 46 0.19 4.65 18.89
N ASN A 47 1.28 5.26 18.42
CA ASN A 47 1.24 6.20 17.31
C ASN A 47 1.11 5.43 15.97
N PRO A 48 0.04 5.65 15.18
CA PRO A 48 -0.15 4.98 13.90
C PRO A 48 1.01 5.15 12.91
N GLN A 49 1.69 6.29 12.94
CA GLN A 49 2.81 6.58 12.04
C GLN A 49 4.06 5.77 12.36
N GLU A 50 4.18 5.26 13.60
CA GLU A 50 5.29 4.43 14.06
C GLU A 50 4.99 2.94 13.89
N ARG A 51 3.76 2.58 13.51
CA ARG A 51 3.35 1.19 13.28
C ARG A 51 3.89 0.71 11.93
N VAL A 52 5.18 0.39 11.93
CA VAL A 52 5.90 -0.18 10.78
C VAL A 52 6.41 -1.54 11.19
N LEU A 53 6.09 -2.56 10.41
CA LEU A 53 6.57 -3.92 10.64
C LEU A 53 7.94 -4.10 9.97
N ASP A 54 9.03 -4.00 10.75
CA ASP A 54 10.37 -4.33 10.27
C ASP A 54 10.63 -5.85 10.38
N LEU A 55 10.82 -6.50 9.24
CA LEU A 55 11.07 -7.93 9.14
C LEU A 55 12.57 -8.28 9.08
N ARG A 56 13.47 -7.28 9.03
CA ARG A 56 14.92 -7.51 8.89
C ARG A 56 15.54 -8.24 10.07
N GLY A 57 14.97 -8.07 11.27
CA GLY A 57 15.38 -8.79 12.48
C GLY A 57 14.78 -10.20 12.60
N GLY A 58 13.85 -10.57 11.71
CA GLY A 58 13.16 -11.85 11.72
C GLY A 58 13.93 -12.97 11.02
N THR A 59 13.63 -14.20 11.41
CA THR A 59 14.08 -15.41 10.69
C THR A 59 13.05 -15.82 9.65
N GLU A 60 13.38 -16.77 8.76
CA GLU A 60 12.40 -17.36 7.83
C GLU A 60 11.20 -17.97 8.58
N LEU A 61 11.44 -18.60 9.74
CA LEU A 61 10.39 -19.14 10.60
C LEU A 61 9.47 -18.04 11.14
N THR A 62 10.03 -16.88 11.49
CA THR A 62 9.24 -15.72 11.94
C THR A 62 8.38 -15.17 10.81
N LEU A 63 8.90 -15.14 9.58
CA LEU A 63 8.15 -14.72 8.41
C LEU A 63 6.98 -15.68 8.12
N GLU A 64 7.22 -16.99 8.16
CA GLU A 64 6.20 -18.01 7.99
C GLU A 64 5.11 -17.90 9.07
N ALA A 65 5.51 -17.71 10.33
CA ALA A 65 4.58 -17.51 11.44
C ALA A 65 3.71 -16.25 11.24
N CYS A 66 4.28 -15.15 10.75
CA CYS A 66 3.52 -13.94 10.41
C CYS A 66 2.51 -14.23 9.29
N ALA A 67 2.95 -14.86 8.21
CA ALA A 67 2.08 -15.16 7.07
C ALA A 67 0.93 -16.11 7.44
N SER A 68 1.23 -17.16 8.22
CA SER A 68 0.24 -18.09 8.76
C SER A 68 -0.78 -17.37 9.67
N THR A 69 -0.30 -16.50 10.55
CA THR A 69 -1.15 -15.68 11.43
C THR A 69 -2.10 -14.79 10.63
N ILE A 70 -1.60 -14.10 9.61
CA ILE A 70 -2.40 -13.26 8.73
C ILE A 70 -3.47 -14.09 8.02
N ARG A 71 -3.09 -15.22 7.41
CA ARG A 71 -4.03 -16.09 6.69
C ARG A 71 -5.12 -16.63 7.61
N SER A 72 -4.75 -17.10 8.79
CA SER A 72 -5.71 -17.61 9.78
C SER A 72 -6.72 -16.52 10.15
N LEU A 73 -6.26 -15.31 10.48
CA LEU A 73 -7.15 -14.21 10.87
C LEU A 73 -8.08 -13.76 9.74
N LEU A 74 -7.59 -13.70 8.51
CA LEU A 74 -8.42 -13.37 7.35
C LEU A 74 -9.43 -14.48 7.04
N GLN A 75 -9.02 -15.74 7.17
CA GLN A 75 -9.89 -16.90 6.98
C GLN A 75 -10.99 -16.97 8.04
N ASP A 76 -10.68 -16.68 9.31
CA ASP A 76 -11.66 -16.61 10.39
C ASP A 76 -12.70 -15.50 10.14
N ALA A 77 -12.30 -14.42 9.47
CA ALA A 77 -13.18 -13.34 9.02
C ALA A 77 -13.86 -13.63 7.68
N ASN A 78 -13.66 -14.82 7.10
CA ASN A 78 -14.18 -15.24 5.81
C ASN A 78 -13.74 -14.34 4.63
N ILE A 79 -12.52 -13.79 4.72
CA ILE A 79 -11.89 -12.91 3.73
C ILE A 79 -10.83 -13.72 2.96
N SER A 80 -11.14 -14.05 1.71
CA SER A 80 -10.20 -14.72 0.79
C SER A 80 -9.49 -13.77 -0.18
N THR A 81 -10.07 -12.59 -0.40
CA THR A 81 -9.53 -11.57 -1.32
C THR A 81 -9.57 -10.22 -0.61
N LEU A 82 -8.43 -9.52 -0.59
CA LEU A 82 -8.36 -8.16 -0.08
C LEU A 82 -8.83 -7.20 -1.17
N VAL A 83 -9.84 -6.41 -0.85
CA VAL A 83 -10.38 -5.38 -1.74
C VAL A 83 -10.30 -4.07 -0.98
N TRP A 84 -9.52 -3.14 -1.52
CA TRP A 84 -9.48 -1.76 -1.08
C TRP A 84 -9.71 -0.88 -2.29
N ASP A 85 -10.58 0.10 -2.15
CA ASP A 85 -10.73 1.16 -3.13
C ASP A 85 -10.10 2.40 -2.51
N HIS A 86 -8.98 2.85 -3.06
CA HIS A 86 -8.46 4.18 -2.71
C HIS A 86 -8.71 5.03 -3.94
N PRO A 87 -9.68 5.99 -3.90
CA PRO A 87 -9.85 6.88 -5.04
C PRO A 87 -8.50 7.54 -5.32
N VAL A 88 -8.11 7.62 -6.59
CA VAL A 88 -6.86 8.28 -6.98
C VAL A 88 -6.86 9.66 -6.32
N SER A 89 -5.86 9.91 -5.47
CA SER A 89 -5.76 11.20 -4.79
C SER A 89 -5.78 12.29 -5.86
N ALA A 90 -6.66 13.28 -5.71
CA ALA A 90 -6.65 14.44 -6.61
C ALA A 90 -5.21 14.99 -6.67
N PRO A 91 -4.70 15.39 -7.86
CA PRO A 91 -3.34 15.90 -7.99
C PRO A 91 -3.10 17.04 -6.98
N ARG A 92 -2.34 16.78 -5.92
CA ARG A 92 -1.92 17.80 -4.97
C ARG A 92 -0.63 18.45 -5.46
N MET A 93 -0.60 18.91 -6.71
CA MET A 93 0.50 19.74 -7.21
C MET A 93 0.29 21.18 -6.75
N ASN A 94 0.43 21.43 -5.45
CA ASN A 94 0.75 22.77 -4.97
C ASN A 94 2.27 22.81 -4.87
N SER A 95 2.92 23.10 -6.00
CA SER A 95 4.36 23.33 -6.02
C SER A 95 4.69 24.49 -5.09
N THR A 96 5.74 24.34 -4.28
CA THR A 96 6.18 25.44 -3.41
C THR A 96 6.71 26.60 -4.28
N PRO A 97 6.68 27.85 -3.79
CA PRO A 97 7.19 29.00 -4.55
C PRO A 97 8.64 28.83 -5.02
N GLU A 98 9.45 28.12 -4.25
CA GLU A 98 10.85 27.81 -4.54
C GLU A 98 11.00 26.75 -5.64
N ALA A 99 9.98 25.90 -5.84
CA ALA A 99 9.95 24.88 -6.87
C ALA A 99 9.53 25.43 -8.25
N LEU A 100 8.78 26.54 -8.30
CA LEU A 100 8.34 27.18 -9.55
C LEU A 100 9.50 27.49 -10.53
N PRO A 101 10.61 28.13 -10.12
CA PRO A 101 11.72 28.41 -11.04
C PRO A 101 12.44 27.13 -11.51
N LEU A 102 12.38 26.04 -10.74
CA LEU A 102 12.94 24.75 -11.13
C LEU A 102 12.05 24.05 -12.17
N ILE A 103 10.72 24.14 -12.00
CA ILE A 103 9.73 23.60 -12.95
C ILE A 103 9.85 24.32 -14.31
N ASP A 104 9.88 25.65 -14.31
CA ASP A 104 10.04 26.45 -15.53
C ASP A 104 11.37 26.15 -16.27
N ARG A 105 12.45 25.91 -15.52
CA ARG A 105 13.71 25.43 -16.12
C ARG A 105 13.59 24.04 -16.73
N LEU A 106 12.88 23.12 -16.05
CA LEU A 106 12.69 21.76 -16.51
C LEU A 106 11.85 21.72 -17.80
N GLU A 107 10.78 22.51 -17.87
CA GLU A 107 9.90 22.61 -19.03
C GLU A 107 10.64 23.13 -20.28
N ARG A 108 11.56 24.08 -20.12
CA ARG A 108 12.41 24.57 -21.23
C ARG A 108 13.41 23.53 -21.72
N LEU A 109 13.92 22.69 -20.82
CA LEU A 109 14.90 21.65 -21.15
C LEU A 109 14.25 20.46 -21.85
N TYR A 110 12.99 20.17 -21.53
CA TYR A 110 12.25 19.02 -22.04
C TYR A 110 10.82 19.38 -22.44
N PRO A 111 10.64 20.17 -23.52
CA PRO A 111 9.33 20.70 -23.93
C PRO A 111 8.34 19.60 -24.37
N ASP A 112 8.84 18.43 -24.78
CA ASP A 112 8.02 17.31 -25.26
C ASP A 112 7.70 16.27 -24.19
N THR A 113 8.00 16.51 -22.92
CA THR A 113 7.61 15.59 -21.84
C THR A 113 6.13 15.80 -21.55
N PRO A 114 5.22 14.85 -21.87
CA PRO A 114 3.84 14.99 -21.45
C PRO A 114 3.81 15.06 -19.93
N GLY A 115 3.41 16.21 -19.39
CA GLY A 115 3.40 16.54 -17.96
C GLY A 115 2.41 15.75 -17.10
N ASN A 116 1.98 14.58 -17.57
CA ASN A 116 1.12 13.68 -16.84
C ASN A 116 1.51 12.23 -17.20
N VAL A 117 2.27 11.59 -16.32
CA VAL A 117 2.36 10.13 -16.34
C VAL A 117 1.09 9.62 -15.66
N ASP A 118 0.03 9.45 -16.44
CA ASP A 118 -1.10 8.63 -16.02
C ASP A 118 -0.57 7.20 -15.82
N PRO A 119 -0.79 6.53 -14.66
CA PRO A 119 -0.53 5.10 -14.58
C PRO A 119 -1.44 4.45 -15.61
N SER A 120 -0.86 3.94 -16.69
CA SER A 120 -1.61 3.51 -17.87
C SER A 120 -2.72 2.53 -17.53
N THR A 121 -3.97 3.00 -17.45
CA THR A 121 -5.13 2.16 -17.80
C THR A 121 -4.94 1.79 -19.26
N GLY A 122 -4.67 0.51 -19.51
CA GLY A 122 -4.40 -0.05 -20.83
C GLY A 122 -5.61 -0.01 -21.76
N LEU A 123 -5.99 1.16 -22.23
CA LEU A 123 -6.79 1.32 -23.44
C LEU A 123 -6.06 2.26 -24.40
N ARG A 124 -5.69 1.73 -25.57
CA ARG A 124 -5.21 2.53 -26.69
C ARG A 124 -6.38 3.36 -27.24
N PRO A 125 -6.24 4.68 -27.44
CA PRO A 125 -7.25 5.48 -28.10
C PRO A 125 -7.34 5.09 -29.59
N GLY A 126 -8.40 4.38 -29.98
CA GLY A 126 -8.68 4.10 -31.40
C GLY A 126 -9.42 2.81 -31.72
N GLU A 127 -9.56 1.87 -30.78
CA GLU A 127 -10.25 0.61 -31.06
C GLU A 127 -11.77 0.77 -30.90
N LYS A 128 -12.48 0.87 -32.03
CA LYS A 128 -13.94 0.75 -32.06
C LYS A 128 -14.31 -0.71 -31.73
N PRO A 129 -15.36 -0.97 -30.94
CA PRO A 129 -15.88 -2.32 -30.82
C PRO A 129 -16.44 -2.77 -32.17
N ASP A 130 -15.93 -3.89 -32.69
CA ASP A 130 -16.57 -4.60 -33.80
C ASP A 130 -17.95 -5.09 -33.37
N PRO A 131 -19.00 -4.90 -34.18
CA PRO A 131 -20.30 -5.49 -33.93
C PRO A 131 -20.43 -6.81 -34.70
N GLU A 132 -20.53 -7.94 -34.00
CA GLU A 132 -21.35 -9.10 -34.39
C GLU A 132 -21.93 -9.79 -33.15
#